data_AF-A0A380CVY8-F1
#
_entry.id   AF-A0A380CVY8-F1
#
_cell.length_a   1.000
_cell.length_b   1.000
_cell.length_c   1.000
_cell.angle_alpha   90.00
_cell.angle_beta   90.00
_cell.angle_gamma   90.00
#
_symmetry.space_group_name_H-M   'P 1'
#
loop_
_entity.id
_entity.type
_entity.pdbx_description
1 polymer ?
#
loop_
_entity_poly.entity_id
_entity_poly.type
_entity_poly.pdbx_seq_one_letter_code
_entity_poly.pdbx_strand_id
1 'polypeptide(L)'
;MKGKKRTMLIVISSIILFILLFLHFVVGWHHIPHHLRDLKDEFLSSSSSSDIHNGEVAAGADTISVDYATRAISEPLDTLMWGQQIRAGEFVPEGVKEEYNYIKSIDFSKLSPAEDVPTDEEAQFAIVRHYKQEVVNLLKSNDAHIRIGKGYNAPLQKRDDNEQEIARVTAMVSAFNTKGVNLGNIQMPLGIVYDFVKFASDPNTWYITDFSQTIPYDYELNKDRLD
;
A
#
# COMPACT_ATOMS: atom_id res chain seq x y z
N MET A 1 31.90 44.15 -24.78
CA MET A 1 31.53 43.06 -23.84
C MET A 1 30.02 42.81 -23.65
N LYS A 2 29.09 43.66 -24.11
CA LYS A 2 27.62 43.42 -23.96
C LYS A 2 27.01 42.46 -25.00
N GLY A 3 27.55 42.39 -26.22
CA GLY A 3 27.02 41.52 -27.29
C GLY A 3 27.19 40.02 -27.00
N LYS A 4 28.38 39.60 -26.56
CA LYS A 4 28.72 38.19 -26.32
C LYS A 4 27.83 37.52 -25.26
N LYS A 5 27.41 38.27 -24.21
CA LYS A 5 26.49 37.78 -23.17
C LYS A 5 25.06 37.59 -23.69
N ARG A 6 24.59 38.48 -24.59
CA ARG A 6 23.26 38.35 -25.22
C ARG A 6 23.21 37.16 -26.18
N THR A 7 24.26 36.96 -26.98
CA THR A 7 24.36 35.81 -27.88
C THR A 7 24.40 34.49 -27.12
N MET A 8 25.12 34.42 -25.99
CA MET A 8 25.18 33.22 -25.16
C MET A 8 23.82 32.89 -24.51
N LEU A 9 23.06 33.91 -24.08
CA LEU A 9 21.73 33.74 -23.49
C LEU A 9 20.71 33.20 -24.52
N ILE A 10 20.82 33.66 -25.77
CA ILE A 10 19.99 33.16 -26.88
C ILE A 10 20.32 31.69 -27.18
N VAL A 11 21.61 31.31 -27.20
CA VAL A 11 22.03 29.93 -27.46
C VAL A 11 21.54 28.99 -26.35
N ILE A 12 21.69 29.38 -25.07
CA ILE A 12 21.20 28.57 -23.95
C ILE A 12 19.67 28.44 -24.02
N SER A 13 18.96 29.53 -24.33
CA SER A 13 17.50 29.50 -24.48
C SER A 13 17.05 28.58 -25.63
N SER A 14 17.77 28.58 -26.75
CA SER A 14 17.50 27.66 -27.86
C SER A 14 17.79 26.20 -27.49
N ILE A 15 18.84 25.92 -26.72
CA ILE A 15 19.15 24.56 -26.26
C ILE A 15 18.05 24.06 -25.31
N ILE A 16 17.60 24.88 -24.36
CA ILE A 16 16.51 24.52 -23.44
C ILE A 16 15.21 24.26 -24.22
N LEU A 17 14.89 25.11 -25.20
CA LEU A 17 13.72 24.93 -26.06
C LEU A 17 13.81 23.62 -26.85
N PHE A 18 15.01 23.28 -27.35
CA PHE A 18 15.23 22.05 -28.10
C PHE A 18 15.12 20.81 -27.21
N ILE A 19 15.61 20.86 -25.97
CA ILE A 19 15.44 19.79 -24.98
C ILE A 19 13.95 19.61 -24.65
N LEU A 20 13.19 20.70 -24.46
CA LEU A 20 11.74 20.64 -24.21
C LEU A 20 10.97 20.06 -25.41
N LEU A 21 11.34 20.43 -26.63
CA LEU A 21 10.73 19.87 -27.84
C LEU A 21 11.11 18.39 -28.03
N PHE A 22 12.35 18.01 -27.71
CA PHE A 22 12.79 16.62 -27.74
C PHE A 22 12.03 15.77 -26.70
N LEU A 23 11.86 16.27 -25.47
CA LEU A 23 11.00 15.66 -24.46
C LEU A 23 9.54 15.55 -24.95
N HIS A 24 8.98 16.61 -25.53
CA HIS A 24 7.62 16.60 -26.07
C HIS A 24 7.42 15.54 -27.15
N PHE A 25 8.37 15.41 -28.09
CA PHE A 25 8.18 14.66 -29.33
C PHE A 25 8.77 13.24 -29.30
N VAL A 26 9.83 13.00 -28.51
CA VAL A 26 10.49 11.68 -28.42
C VAL A 26 10.02 10.91 -27.19
N VAL A 27 9.86 11.57 -26.05
CA VAL A 27 9.34 10.91 -24.83
C VAL A 27 7.81 10.84 -24.87
N GLY A 28 7.16 11.77 -25.57
CA GLY A 28 5.71 11.83 -25.67
C GLY A 28 5.09 12.18 -24.32
N TRP A 29 4.33 13.27 -24.25
CA TRP A 29 3.53 13.59 -23.06
C TRP A 29 2.35 12.61 -22.80
N HIS A 30 2.41 11.40 -23.34
CA HIS A 30 1.41 10.34 -23.15
C HIS A 30 1.54 9.60 -21.81
N HIS A 31 2.55 9.91 -20.99
CA HIS A 31 2.77 9.27 -19.69
C HIS A 31 2.89 10.24 -18.52
N ILE A 32 2.19 11.38 -18.58
CA ILE A 32 1.74 12.02 -17.34
C ILE A 32 0.28 11.63 -17.19
N PRO A 33 -0.04 10.56 -16.46
CA PRO A 33 -1.42 10.17 -16.28
C PRO A 33 -2.17 11.33 -15.66
N HIS A 34 -3.36 11.60 -16.20
CA HIS A 34 -4.22 12.72 -15.82
C HIS A 34 -4.60 12.73 -14.33
N HIS A 35 -4.30 11.66 -13.58
CA HIS A 35 -4.55 11.50 -12.14
C HIS A 35 -3.72 12.41 -11.23
N LEU A 36 -2.57 12.95 -11.67
CA LEU A 36 -1.81 13.93 -10.89
C LEU A 36 -2.50 15.30 -10.85
N ARG A 37 -3.33 15.62 -11.85
CA ARG A 37 -4.17 16.83 -11.82
C ARG A 37 -5.37 16.64 -10.91
N ASP A 38 -6.01 15.48 -10.95
CA ASP A 38 -7.15 15.18 -10.08
C ASP A 38 -6.74 15.20 -8.61
N LEU A 39 -5.58 14.66 -8.24
CA LEU A 39 -5.04 14.74 -6.89
C LEU A 39 -4.68 16.17 -6.47
N LYS A 40 -4.13 16.99 -7.38
CA LYS A 40 -3.81 18.40 -7.07
C LYS A 40 -5.09 19.22 -6.89
N ASP A 41 -6.10 18.95 -7.69
CA ASP A 41 -7.38 19.63 -7.63
C ASP A 41 -8.15 19.19 -6.38
N GLU A 42 -8.14 17.90 -6.01
CA GLU A 42 -8.74 17.38 -4.77
C GLU A 42 -7.98 17.81 -3.50
N PHE A 43 -6.65 17.96 -3.58
CA PHE A 43 -5.81 18.54 -2.51
C PHE A 43 -6.04 20.04 -2.28
N LEU A 44 -6.58 20.76 -3.27
CA LEU A 44 -6.84 22.21 -3.20
C LEU A 44 -8.33 22.58 -3.12
N SER A 45 -9.25 21.67 -3.43
CA SER A 45 -10.71 21.91 -3.45
C SER A 45 -11.42 21.27 -2.26
N SER A 46 -11.07 21.73 -1.05
CA SER A 46 -11.89 21.44 0.13
C SER A 46 -13.25 22.15 0.01
N SER A 47 -14.32 21.41 -0.30
CA SER A 47 -15.66 21.54 0.30
C SER A 47 -16.73 20.85 -0.55
N SER A 48 -17.07 19.60 -0.26
CA SER A 48 -18.46 19.13 -0.19
C SER A 48 -18.50 17.66 0.25
N SER A 49 -19.45 17.37 1.13
CA SER A 49 -19.71 16.11 1.83
C SER A 49 -20.66 15.18 1.07
N SER A 50 -20.45 13.86 1.18
CA SER A 50 -21.45 12.74 1.15
C SER A 50 -20.76 11.47 0.62
N ASP A 51 -21.07 10.22 0.97
CA ASP A 51 -21.86 9.55 2.01
C ASP A 51 -21.25 8.13 2.05
N ILE A 52 -21.09 7.56 3.24
CA ILE A 52 -20.46 6.24 3.42
C ILE A 52 -21.57 5.17 3.33
N HIS A 53 -21.49 4.29 2.33
CA HIS A 53 -22.34 3.11 2.22
C HIS A 53 -21.55 1.86 2.66
N ASN A 54 -21.94 1.30 3.80
CA ASN A 54 -21.39 0.05 4.33
C ASN A 54 -22.13 -1.12 3.68
N GLY A 55 -21.43 -1.91 2.87
CA GLY A 55 -21.97 -3.09 2.19
C GLY A 55 -21.54 -4.37 2.89
N GLU A 56 -22.45 -4.95 3.66
CA GLU A 56 -22.34 -6.29 4.25
C GLU A 56 -22.43 -7.35 3.14
N VAL A 57 -21.38 -8.14 2.94
CA VAL A 57 -21.36 -9.21 1.93
C VAL A 57 -21.68 -10.56 2.56
N ALA A 58 -22.77 -11.15 2.07
CA ALA A 58 -23.31 -12.45 2.45
C ALA A 58 -22.45 -13.61 1.92
N ALA A 59 -22.30 -14.64 2.76
CA ALA A 59 -21.58 -15.87 2.46
C ALA A 59 -22.34 -16.74 1.44
N GLY A 60 -21.74 -16.97 0.28
CA GLY A 60 -22.16 -17.97 -0.71
C GLY A 60 -21.23 -19.18 -0.68
N ALA A 61 -21.75 -20.33 -0.29
CA ALA A 61 -21.04 -21.59 -0.22
C ALA A 61 -20.94 -22.27 -1.59
N ASP A 62 -19.77 -22.80 -1.94
CA ASP A 62 -19.65 -24.01 -2.75
C ASP A 62 -18.46 -24.87 -2.29
N THR A 63 -18.69 -26.17 -2.30
CA THR A 63 -18.04 -27.24 -1.56
C THR A 63 -16.71 -27.72 -2.14
N ILE A 64 -15.64 -27.61 -1.36
CA ILE A 64 -14.55 -28.62 -1.29
C ILE A 64 -14.25 -28.87 0.18
N SER A 65 -14.59 -30.06 0.67
CA SER A 65 -14.29 -30.51 2.02
C SER A 65 -12.80 -30.82 2.18
N VAL A 66 -12.09 -29.94 2.90
CA VAL A 66 -10.89 -30.32 3.65
C VAL A 66 -11.13 -29.88 5.09
N ASP A 67 -11.25 -30.88 5.95
CA ASP A 67 -11.44 -30.76 7.40
C ASP A 67 -10.17 -30.20 8.06
N TYR A 68 -10.16 -28.88 8.21
CA TYR A 68 -9.50 -28.17 9.29
C TYR A 68 -10.47 -27.03 9.59
N ALA A 69 -10.98 -26.92 10.83
CA ALA A 69 -11.67 -25.70 11.25
C ALA A 69 -10.72 -24.53 10.97
N THR A 70 -10.90 -23.88 9.83
CA THR A 70 -9.93 -22.94 9.28
C THR A 70 -10.11 -21.69 10.11
N ARG A 71 -9.25 -21.52 11.12
CA ARG A 71 -9.25 -20.30 11.92
C ARG A 71 -9.22 -19.11 10.96
N ALA A 72 -10.00 -18.08 11.27
CA ALA A 72 -10.15 -16.90 10.42
C ALA A 72 -8.78 -16.29 10.06
N ILE A 73 -8.74 -15.65 8.89
CA ILE A 73 -7.62 -14.82 8.45
C ILE A 73 -7.24 -13.85 9.59
N SER A 74 -5.98 -13.89 10.02
CA SER A 74 -5.42 -13.05 11.09
C SER A 74 -4.40 -12.07 10.53
N GLU A 75 -4.29 -10.90 11.15
CA GLU A 75 -3.24 -9.94 10.82
C GLU A 75 -1.84 -10.50 11.15
N PRO A 76 -0.79 -10.01 10.47
CA PRO A 76 0.59 -10.37 10.80
C PRO A 76 0.96 -9.96 12.23
N LEU A 77 1.49 -10.89 13.01
CA LEU A 77 1.90 -10.67 14.39
C LEU A 77 3.43 -10.67 14.53
N ASP A 78 3.99 -9.68 15.23
CA ASP A 78 5.42 -9.64 15.60
C ASP A 78 5.75 -10.76 16.61
N THR A 79 6.09 -11.93 16.08
CA THR A 79 6.39 -13.13 16.86
C THR A 79 7.76 -13.06 17.56
N LEU A 80 8.67 -12.18 17.16
CA LEU A 80 9.92 -11.97 17.88
C LEU A 80 9.68 -11.19 19.17
N MET A 81 9.01 -10.04 19.07
CA MET A 81 8.66 -9.20 20.21
C MET A 81 7.78 -9.95 21.21
N TRP A 82 6.64 -10.49 20.75
CA TRP A 82 5.72 -11.20 21.65
C TRP A 82 6.33 -12.49 22.20
N GLY A 83 7.14 -13.20 21.40
CA GLY A 83 7.86 -14.37 21.87
C GLY A 83 8.82 -14.05 23.02
N GLN A 84 9.49 -12.89 22.97
CA GLN A 84 10.36 -12.43 24.05
C GLN A 84 9.57 -12.12 25.32
N GLN A 85 8.50 -11.33 25.22
CA GLN A 85 7.66 -10.96 26.37
C GLN A 85 7.04 -12.20 27.05
N ILE A 86 6.52 -13.15 26.25
CA ILE A 86 5.97 -14.42 26.75
C ILE A 86 7.04 -15.22 27.52
N ARG A 87 8.27 -15.31 26.99
CA ARG A 87 9.38 -16.03 27.65
C ARG A 87 9.88 -15.33 28.91
N ALA A 88 9.87 -14.01 28.91
CA ALA A 88 10.25 -13.19 30.06
C ALA A 88 9.20 -13.19 31.18
N GLY A 89 7.98 -13.69 30.91
CA GLY A 89 6.87 -13.64 31.86
C GLY A 89 6.33 -12.22 32.05
N GLU A 90 6.52 -11.36 31.06
CA GLU A 90 6.00 -10.00 31.05
C GLU A 90 4.48 -9.98 30.79
N PHE A 91 3.88 -8.80 30.93
CA PHE A 91 2.47 -8.62 30.62
C PHE A 91 2.22 -8.88 29.12
N VAL A 92 1.28 -9.77 28.82
CA VAL A 92 0.82 -10.09 27.47
C VAL A 92 -0.70 -9.89 27.46
N PRO A 93 -1.26 -9.05 26.58
CA PRO A 93 -2.70 -8.85 26.48
C PRO A 93 -3.46 -10.16 26.20
N GLU A 94 -4.72 -10.20 26.63
CA GLU A 94 -5.61 -11.33 26.39
C GLU A 94 -5.73 -11.62 24.88
N GLY A 95 -5.68 -12.90 24.48
CA GLY A 95 -5.77 -13.33 23.08
C GLY A 95 -4.44 -13.33 22.31
N VAL A 96 -3.45 -12.54 22.73
CA VAL A 96 -2.15 -12.44 22.01
C VAL A 96 -1.38 -13.75 22.10
N LYS A 97 -1.49 -14.49 23.19
CA LYS A 97 -0.80 -15.79 23.34
C LYS A 97 -1.40 -16.85 22.41
N GLU A 98 -2.71 -16.87 22.26
CA GLU A 98 -3.44 -17.75 21.35
C GLU A 98 -3.15 -17.40 19.89
N GLU A 99 -3.05 -16.12 19.57
CA GLU A 99 -2.66 -15.64 18.24
C GLU A 99 -1.20 -15.97 17.94
N TYR A 100 -0.28 -15.71 18.87
CA TYR A 100 1.13 -16.07 18.78
C TYR A 100 1.33 -17.55 18.43
N ASN A 101 0.68 -18.44 19.17
CA ASN A 101 0.80 -19.88 18.93
C ASN A 101 0.24 -20.28 17.57
N TYR A 102 -0.84 -19.63 17.11
CA TYR A 102 -1.41 -19.89 15.81
C TYR A 102 -0.53 -19.39 14.67
N ILE A 103 -0.07 -18.14 14.69
CA ILE A 103 0.85 -17.61 13.68
C ILE A 103 2.12 -18.47 13.60
N LYS A 104 2.64 -18.94 14.74
CA LYS A 104 3.78 -19.88 14.79
C LYS A 104 3.50 -21.27 14.23
N SER A 105 2.24 -21.69 14.15
CA SER A 105 1.84 -22.97 13.58
C SER A 105 1.65 -22.92 12.06
N ILE A 106 1.55 -21.73 11.47
CA ILE A 106 1.37 -21.55 10.03
C ILE A 106 2.68 -21.83 9.30
N ASP A 107 2.61 -22.67 8.28
CA ASP A 107 3.71 -22.89 7.35
C ASP A 107 3.65 -21.88 6.20
N PHE A 108 4.34 -20.75 6.39
CA PHE A 108 4.42 -19.68 5.39
C PHE A 108 5.26 -20.03 4.15
N SER A 109 5.94 -21.19 4.12
CA SER A 109 6.71 -21.62 2.93
C SER A 109 5.82 -21.88 1.71
N LYS A 110 4.51 -22.06 1.93
CA LYS A 110 3.50 -22.27 0.89
C LYS A 110 3.02 -20.97 0.24
N LEU A 111 3.35 -19.80 0.81
CA LEU A 111 3.01 -18.53 0.20
C LEU A 111 3.86 -18.30 -1.04
N SER A 112 3.23 -17.82 -2.11
CA SER A 112 3.91 -17.47 -3.36
C SER A 112 4.33 -15.99 -3.29
N PRO A 113 5.64 -15.68 -3.26
CA PRO A 113 6.09 -14.30 -3.37
C PRO A 113 5.59 -13.69 -4.69
N ALA A 114 5.08 -12.46 -4.63
CA ALA A 114 4.66 -11.74 -5.81
C ALA A 114 5.88 -11.09 -6.50
N GLU A 115 5.93 -11.20 -7.83
CA GLU A 115 6.95 -10.51 -8.64
C GLU A 115 6.51 -9.08 -9.00
N ASP A 116 5.23 -8.88 -9.28
CA ASP A 116 4.61 -7.56 -9.48
C ASP A 116 3.92 -7.14 -8.18
N VAL A 117 4.46 -6.10 -7.54
CA VAL A 117 3.95 -5.51 -6.31
C VAL A 117 3.91 -3.99 -6.48
N PRO A 118 2.97 -3.28 -5.82
CA PRO A 118 3.01 -1.83 -5.85
C PRO A 118 4.32 -1.33 -5.26
N THR A 119 4.83 -0.23 -5.83
CA THR A 119 5.86 0.59 -5.21
C THR A 119 5.34 1.29 -3.95
N ASP A 120 6.22 1.83 -3.11
CA ASP A 120 5.84 2.63 -1.93
C ASP A 120 4.84 3.75 -2.30
N GLU A 121 5.09 4.44 -3.42
CA GLU A 121 4.24 5.54 -3.91
C GLU A 121 2.88 5.02 -4.38
N GLU A 122 2.83 3.94 -5.16
CA GLU A 122 1.58 3.32 -5.62
C GLU A 122 0.75 2.76 -4.46
N ALA A 123 1.40 2.14 -3.47
CA ALA A 123 0.75 1.65 -2.26
C ALA A 123 0.14 2.80 -1.46
N GLN A 124 0.90 3.89 -1.26
CA GLN A 124 0.39 5.10 -0.62
C GLN A 124 -0.81 5.67 -1.37
N PHE A 125 -0.74 5.77 -2.70
CA PHE A 125 -1.85 6.27 -3.51
C PHE A 125 -3.08 5.37 -3.42
N ALA A 126 -2.92 4.06 -3.42
CA ALA A 126 -4.04 3.12 -3.28
C ALA A 126 -4.75 3.29 -1.91
N ILE A 127 -3.98 3.41 -0.83
CA ILE A 127 -4.50 3.63 0.54
C ILE A 127 -5.19 4.99 0.64
N VAL A 128 -4.55 6.07 0.13
CA VAL A 128 -5.12 7.42 0.13
C VAL A 128 -6.39 7.47 -0.71
N ARG A 129 -6.47 6.79 -1.85
CA ARG A 129 -7.70 6.75 -2.64
C ARG A 129 -8.85 6.10 -1.88
N HIS A 130 -8.57 5.04 -1.12
CA HIS A 130 -9.58 4.29 -0.37
C HIS A 130 -10.10 5.08 0.84
N TYR A 131 -9.20 5.55 1.71
CA TYR A 131 -9.57 6.27 2.95
C TYR A 131 -9.65 7.79 2.81
N LYS A 132 -9.27 8.32 1.64
CA LYS A 132 -9.38 9.73 1.27
C LYS A 132 -8.68 10.63 2.29
N GLN A 133 -9.36 11.70 2.70
CA GLN A 133 -8.80 12.77 3.51
C GLN A 133 -8.32 12.33 4.90
N GLU A 134 -8.86 11.23 5.45
CA GLU A 134 -8.48 10.74 6.78
C GLU A 134 -7.01 10.32 6.83
N VAL A 135 -6.58 9.48 5.88
CA VAL A 135 -5.17 9.08 5.78
C VAL A 135 -4.28 10.24 5.34
N VAL A 136 -4.75 11.12 4.45
CA VAL A 136 -3.98 12.32 4.05
C VAL A 136 -3.64 13.18 5.27
N ASN A 137 -4.63 13.46 6.11
CA ASN A 137 -4.44 14.25 7.33
C ASN A 137 -3.49 13.55 8.29
N LEU A 138 -3.67 12.24 8.47
CA LEU A 138 -2.84 11.42 9.34
C LEU A 138 -1.36 11.44 8.93
N LEU A 139 -1.09 11.21 7.65
CA LEU A 139 0.27 11.22 7.12
C LEU A 139 0.89 12.62 7.25
N LYS A 140 0.13 13.66 6.92
CA LYS A 140 0.59 15.05 7.02
C LYS A 140 0.88 15.48 8.46
N SER A 141 0.03 15.14 9.42
CA SER A 141 0.24 15.52 10.84
C SER A 141 1.47 14.86 11.45
N ASN A 142 1.91 13.74 10.89
CA ASN A 142 3.05 12.97 11.38
C ASN A 142 4.30 13.11 10.49
N ASP A 143 4.28 14.01 9.51
CA ASP A 143 5.36 14.17 8.50
C ASP A 143 5.77 12.81 7.90
N ALA A 144 4.77 12.00 7.55
CA ALA A 144 4.91 10.59 7.24
C ALA A 144 4.56 10.25 5.80
N HIS A 145 5.14 9.16 5.30
CA HIS A 145 4.82 8.48 4.05
C HIS A 145 4.69 6.97 4.30
N ILE A 146 4.00 6.27 3.42
CA ILE A 146 3.83 4.82 3.51
C ILE A 146 4.97 4.12 2.78
N ARG A 147 5.45 3.02 3.37
CA ARG A 147 6.32 2.04 2.72
C ARG A 147 5.67 0.67 2.76
N ILE A 148 5.83 -0.09 1.69
CA ILE A 148 5.30 -1.44 1.54
C ILE A 148 6.42 -2.47 1.75
N GLY A 149 6.06 -3.58 2.39
CA GLY A 149 6.94 -4.72 2.58
C GLY A 149 6.90 -5.71 1.43
N LYS A 150 7.35 -6.93 1.71
CA LYS A 150 7.28 -8.05 0.79
C LYS A 150 5.82 -8.44 0.51
N GLY A 151 5.47 -8.52 -0.77
CA GLY A 151 4.16 -8.95 -1.23
C GLY A 151 4.08 -10.45 -1.52
N TYR A 152 2.89 -11.01 -1.32
CA TYR A 152 2.55 -12.40 -1.63
C TYR A 152 1.32 -12.45 -2.51
N ASN A 153 1.37 -13.25 -3.58
CA ASN A 153 0.20 -13.47 -4.44
C ASN A 153 -0.94 -14.03 -3.61
N ALA A 154 -2.13 -13.44 -3.74
CA ALA A 154 -3.35 -13.92 -3.12
C ALA A 154 -4.34 -14.43 -4.17
N PRO A 155 -5.28 -15.30 -3.80
CA PRO A 155 -6.30 -15.79 -4.73
C PRO A 155 -7.15 -14.64 -5.28
N LEU A 156 -7.20 -14.50 -6.61
CA LEU A 156 -8.08 -13.54 -7.26
C LEU A 156 -9.54 -13.77 -6.85
N GLN A 157 -10.25 -12.71 -6.51
CA GLN A 157 -11.66 -12.78 -6.19
C GLN A 157 -12.50 -12.57 -7.45
N LYS A 158 -13.59 -13.34 -7.55
CA LYS A 158 -14.59 -13.15 -8.61
C LYS A 158 -15.59 -12.11 -8.13
N ARG A 159 -15.83 -11.08 -8.95
CA ARG A 159 -16.92 -10.12 -8.77
C ARG A 159 -17.89 -10.23 -9.95
N ASP A 160 -19.16 -9.97 -9.69
CA ASP A 160 -20.27 -10.22 -10.63
C ASP A 160 -20.41 -9.12 -11.72
N ASP A 161 -19.56 -8.09 -11.73
CA ASP A 161 -19.83 -6.79 -12.37
C ASP A 161 -18.70 -6.25 -13.28
N ASN A 162 -17.99 -7.13 -14.00
CA ASN A 162 -16.82 -6.79 -14.84
C ASN A 162 -15.59 -6.25 -14.08
N GLU A 163 -15.60 -6.24 -12.74
CA GLU A 163 -14.41 -6.00 -11.91
C GLU A 163 -13.55 -7.27 -11.81
N GLN A 164 -13.12 -7.79 -12.96
CA GLN A 164 -12.23 -8.93 -12.99
C GLN A 164 -10.85 -8.52 -12.45
N GLU A 165 -10.47 -9.08 -11.32
CA GLU A 165 -9.11 -8.95 -10.79
C GLU A 165 -8.12 -9.65 -11.71
N ILE A 166 -7.01 -8.96 -12.02
CA ILE A 166 -5.90 -9.52 -12.80
C ILE A 166 -4.64 -9.71 -11.95
N ALA A 167 -4.57 -9.05 -10.80
CA ALA A 167 -3.56 -9.28 -9.77
C ALA A 167 -4.17 -8.99 -8.39
N ARG A 168 -3.77 -9.79 -7.40
CA ARG A 168 -4.04 -9.55 -5.98
C ARG A 168 -2.79 -9.92 -5.19
N VAL A 169 -2.31 -8.97 -4.40
CA VAL A 169 -1.08 -9.11 -3.61
C VAL A 169 -1.36 -8.69 -2.18
N THR A 170 -1.15 -9.59 -1.22
CA THR A 170 -1.21 -9.26 0.20
C THR A 170 0.15 -8.80 0.67
N ALA A 171 0.24 -7.63 1.28
CA ALA A 171 1.50 -7.07 1.77
C ALA A 171 1.28 -6.25 3.04
N MET A 172 2.29 -6.25 3.90
CA MET A 172 2.35 -5.33 5.03
C MET A 172 2.70 -3.92 4.56
N VAL A 173 2.22 -2.93 5.30
CA VAL A 173 2.64 -1.54 5.15
C VAL A 173 3.03 -0.94 6.49
N SER A 174 3.90 0.05 6.47
CA SER A 174 4.22 0.85 7.65
C SER A 174 4.45 2.30 7.27
N ALA A 175 4.18 3.21 8.20
CA ALA A 175 4.46 4.63 8.01
C ALA A 175 5.90 4.96 8.42
N PHE A 176 6.53 5.85 7.67
CA PHE A 176 7.88 6.36 7.93
C PHE A 176 7.90 7.87 7.86
N ASN A 177 8.64 8.53 8.75
CA ASN A 177 8.84 9.96 8.62
C ASN A 177 9.92 10.32 7.59
N THR A 178 10.07 11.62 7.28
CA THR A 178 11.10 12.13 6.37
C THR A 178 12.55 11.82 6.78
N LYS A 179 12.78 11.45 8.04
CA LYS A 179 14.09 11.02 8.55
C LYS A 179 14.33 9.51 8.42
N GLY A 180 13.37 8.77 7.86
CA GLY A 180 13.44 7.33 7.70
C GLY A 180 13.14 6.54 8.99
N VAL A 181 12.59 7.18 10.03
CA VAL A 181 12.17 6.47 11.24
C VAL A 181 10.85 5.78 10.98
N ASN A 182 10.78 4.48 11.31
CA ASN A 182 9.55 3.70 11.23
C ASN A 182 8.59 4.13 12.36
N LEU A 183 7.43 4.65 11.98
CA LEU A 183 6.36 5.07 12.89
C LEU A 183 5.34 3.94 13.15
N GLY A 184 5.50 2.80 12.49
CA GLY A 184 4.58 1.68 12.55
C GLY A 184 3.24 2.00 11.88
N ASN A 185 2.20 1.39 12.41
CA ASN A 185 0.85 1.89 12.23
C ASN A 185 0.63 3.08 13.16
N ILE A 186 0.52 4.28 12.60
CA ILE A 186 0.35 5.50 13.39
C ILE A 186 -0.99 5.45 14.15
N GLN A 187 -2.08 5.20 13.44
CA GLN A 187 -3.44 5.04 13.95
C GLN A 187 -4.39 4.64 12.82
N MET A 188 -5.58 4.18 13.21
CA MET A 188 -6.73 4.05 12.30
C MET A 188 -6.99 5.35 11.51
N PRO A 189 -7.44 5.26 10.24
CA PRO A 189 -7.83 4.04 9.53
C PRO A 189 -6.67 3.32 8.82
N LEU A 190 -5.42 3.74 9.03
CA LEU A 190 -4.27 2.99 8.51
C LEU A 190 -4.21 1.64 9.22
N GLY A 191 -4.16 0.56 8.45
CA GLY A 191 -3.93 -0.82 8.87
C GLY A 191 -2.47 -1.21 8.64
N ILE A 192 -2.08 -2.39 9.12
CA ILE A 192 -0.71 -2.91 8.93
C ILE A 192 -0.57 -3.82 7.72
N VAL A 193 -1.68 -4.24 7.10
CA VAL A 193 -1.72 -5.20 6.01
C VAL A 193 -2.92 -4.90 5.11
N TYR A 194 -2.73 -5.07 3.81
CA TYR A 194 -3.77 -4.89 2.81
C TYR A 194 -3.62 -5.91 1.69
N ASP A 195 -4.72 -6.17 0.99
CA ASP A 195 -4.65 -6.72 -0.37
C ASP A 195 -4.63 -5.57 -1.36
N PHE A 196 -3.57 -5.52 -2.17
CA PHE A 196 -3.45 -4.65 -3.31
C PHE A 196 -3.96 -5.37 -4.55
N VAL A 197 -4.91 -4.75 -5.26
CA VAL A 197 -5.64 -5.35 -6.38
C VAL A 197 -5.50 -4.50 -7.63
N LYS A 198 -5.28 -5.15 -8.78
CA LYS A 198 -5.43 -4.56 -10.12
C LYS A 198 -6.65 -5.18 -10.79
N PHE A 199 -7.43 -4.35 -11.48
CA PHE A 199 -8.59 -4.78 -12.26
C PHE A 199 -8.28 -4.77 -13.75
N ALA A 200 -8.93 -5.65 -14.51
CA ALA A 200 -8.80 -5.70 -15.97
C ALA A 200 -9.24 -4.39 -16.65
N SER A 201 -10.20 -3.67 -16.05
CA SER A 201 -10.70 -2.38 -16.51
C SER A 201 -9.70 -1.24 -16.31
N ASP A 202 -8.83 -1.34 -15.30
CA ASP A 202 -7.76 -0.38 -15.01
C ASP A 202 -6.48 -1.11 -14.56
N PRO A 203 -5.75 -1.71 -15.52
CA PRO A 203 -4.65 -2.65 -15.21
C PRO A 203 -3.40 -1.96 -14.67
N ASN A 204 -3.33 -0.63 -14.73
CA ASN A 204 -2.16 0.16 -14.32
C ASN A 204 -2.34 0.77 -12.92
N THR A 205 -3.48 0.56 -12.28
CA THR A 205 -3.80 1.16 -10.99
C THR A 205 -3.95 0.09 -9.92
N TRP A 206 -3.23 0.26 -8.82
CA TRP A 206 -3.47 -0.52 -7.61
C TRP A 206 -4.59 0.10 -6.76
N TYR A 207 -5.44 -0.76 -6.24
CA TYR A 207 -6.50 -0.46 -5.27
C TYR A 207 -6.26 -1.30 -4.01
N ILE A 208 -6.84 -0.91 -2.88
CA ILE A 208 -6.80 -1.74 -1.67
C ILE A 208 -8.17 -2.35 -1.34
N THR A 209 -8.15 -3.58 -0.83
CA THR A 209 -9.27 -4.24 -0.16
C THR A 209 -8.81 -4.81 1.18
N ASP A 210 -9.76 -5.33 1.96
CA ASP A 210 -9.44 -6.18 3.12
C ASP A 210 -8.56 -7.36 2.67
N PHE A 211 -7.61 -7.71 3.52
CA PHE A 211 -6.62 -8.75 3.23
C PHE A 211 -7.26 -10.15 3.27
N SER A 212 -6.98 -10.98 2.27
CA SER A 212 -7.64 -12.28 2.10
C SER A 212 -6.80 -13.48 2.57
N GLN A 213 -5.60 -13.24 3.09
CA GLN A 213 -4.72 -14.29 3.61
C GLN A 213 -3.82 -13.75 4.73
N THR A 214 -3.46 -14.63 5.66
CA THR A 214 -2.45 -14.33 6.67
C THR A 214 -1.05 -14.45 6.07
N ILE A 215 -0.25 -13.39 6.21
CA ILE A 215 1.15 -13.34 5.78
C ILE A 215 2.07 -13.24 7.01
N PRO A 216 3.37 -13.62 6.91
CA PRO A 216 4.30 -13.45 8.02
C PRO A 216 4.54 -11.96 8.30
N TYR A 217 4.90 -11.65 9.54
CA TYR A 217 5.35 -10.31 9.89
C TYR A 217 6.64 -9.96 9.15
N ASP A 218 6.65 -8.79 8.50
CA ASP A 218 7.79 -8.31 7.72
C ASP A 218 8.78 -7.58 8.62
N TYR A 219 9.82 -8.31 9.03
CA TYR A 219 10.91 -7.78 9.85
C TYR A 219 11.89 -6.89 9.06
N GLU A 220 11.91 -6.95 7.73
CA GLU A 220 12.75 -6.04 6.93
C GLU A 220 12.12 -4.66 6.85
N LEU A 221 10.80 -4.61 6.65
CA LEU A 221 10.00 -3.39 6.74
C LEU A 221 10.05 -2.83 8.17
N ASN A 222 9.92 -3.69 9.18
CA ASN A 222 9.75 -3.27 10.58
C ASN A 222 10.99 -3.42 11.47
N LYS A 223 12.19 -3.48 10.89
CA LYS A 223 13.45 -3.72 11.60
C LYS A 223 13.72 -2.75 12.76
N ASP A 224 13.38 -1.47 12.60
CA ASP A 224 13.74 -0.41 13.55
C ASP A 224 12.69 -0.22 14.66
N ARG A 225 11.75 -1.17 14.81
CA ARG A 225 10.73 -1.16 15.88
C ARG A 225 11.21 -1.88 17.16
N LEU A 226 12.31 -2.61 17.07
CA LEU A 226 12.84 -3.45 18.16
C LEU A 226 13.91 -2.75 19.02
N ASP A 227 14.27 -1.51 18.69
CA ASP A 227 15.20 -0.65 19.43
C ASP A 227 14.45 0.39 20.28
#